data_AF-A0AAW8GZM9-F1
#
_entry.id   AF-A0AAW8GZM9-F1
#
_cell.length_a   1.000
_cell.length_b   1.000
_cell.length_c   1.000
_cell.angle_alpha   90.00
_cell.angle_beta   90.00
_cell.angle_gamma   90.00
#
_symmetry.space_group_name_H-M   'P 1'
#
loop_
_entity.id
_entity.type
_entity.pdbx_description
1 polymer ?
#
loop_
_entity_poly.entity_id
_entity_poly.type
_entity_poly.pdbx_seq_one_letter_code
_entity_poly.pdbx_strand_id
1 'polypeptide(L)'
;MTNYVDESLAKGIVRRGLLNWRGTSSQLKTLRREMFSNRKGINSVQKREDIIKKYLKKNRIEIYHKAVKVGLDYNLAMLGVSKKNREDPQTKLTRSQKQIQLLAKKRMGKYSKRVNDSYLHAFVVKNDDVTHSNNNELAIFIFSTRGSTRSELLSMHSVTGVSRHCLERLVQRNNLKNIGEAIEEILSSLKWLEGSGSELAGRDPNFYGEEGIKRHIPTSEGALLLVTTSIPNPNDKPTQECNLVTWIHKDQFKKGQEVTKSDFVFAQMVNHYLSDPNLDARVDELRKNYEELLLDEDINDVLVVIHGYRFNAEQFILALESRKYLDFLIDFDKA
;
A
#
# COMPACT_ATOMS: atom_id res chain seq x y z
N MET A 1 -10.95 -28.84 -3.55
CA MET A 1 -9.85 -29.30 -2.69
C MET A 1 -8.57 -28.70 -3.23
N THR A 2 -8.04 -27.70 -2.54
CA THR A 2 -6.78 -27.04 -2.90
C THR A 2 -5.66 -27.96 -2.44
N ASN A 3 -4.85 -28.48 -3.36
CA ASN A 3 -3.76 -29.39 -3.02
C ASN A 3 -2.63 -28.59 -2.35
N TYR A 4 -2.59 -28.62 -1.02
CA TYR A 4 -1.51 -28.01 -0.25
C TYR A 4 -0.23 -28.84 -0.35
N VAL A 5 0.91 -28.15 -0.34
CA VAL A 5 2.21 -28.80 -0.12
C VAL A 5 2.27 -29.26 1.34
N ASP A 6 2.91 -30.40 1.58
CA ASP A 6 3.17 -30.87 2.94
C ASP A 6 3.94 -29.81 3.75
N GLU A 7 3.60 -29.67 5.03
CA GLU A 7 4.21 -28.63 5.89
C GLU A 7 5.73 -28.78 5.99
N SER A 8 6.24 -30.01 6.08
CA SER A 8 7.68 -30.28 6.14
C SER A 8 8.37 -29.88 4.83
N LEU A 9 7.74 -30.19 3.70
CA LEU A 9 8.24 -29.79 2.39
C LEU A 9 8.27 -28.26 2.23
N ALA A 10 7.22 -27.56 2.64
CA ALA A 10 7.16 -26.10 2.61
C ALA A 10 8.26 -25.46 3.48
N LYS A 11 8.45 -25.95 4.71
CA LYS A 11 9.56 -25.55 5.60
C LYS A 11 10.92 -25.79 4.95
N GLY A 12 11.09 -26.91 4.25
CA GLY A 12 12.32 -27.25 3.51
C GLY A 12 12.60 -26.31 2.34
N ILE A 13 11.56 -25.94 1.57
CA ILE A 13 11.66 -24.95 0.49
C ILE A 13 12.07 -23.59 1.05
N VAL A 14 11.39 -23.12 2.09
CA VAL A 14 11.68 -21.81 2.70
C VAL A 14 13.08 -21.77 3.31
N ARG A 15 13.47 -22.79 4.06
CA ARG A 15 14.82 -22.86 4.66
C ARG A 15 15.91 -22.80 3.59
N ARG A 16 15.79 -23.58 2.50
CA ARG A 16 16.76 -23.55 1.39
C ARG A 16 16.74 -22.21 0.68
N GLY A 17 15.55 -21.65 0.44
CA GLY A 17 15.38 -20.33 -0.16
C GLY A 17 16.06 -19.24 0.64
N LEU A 18 15.82 -19.18 1.94
CA LEU A 18 16.44 -18.20 2.84
C LEU A 18 17.95 -18.38 2.95
N LEU A 19 18.45 -19.62 3.05
CA LEU A 19 19.89 -19.90 3.06
C LEU A 19 20.55 -19.32 1.80
N ASN A 20 19.94 -19.58 0.64
CA ASN A 20 20.46 -19.15 -0.66
C ASN A 20 20.12 -17.69 -1.00
N TRP A 21 19.26 -17.01 -0.23
CA TRP A 21 18.88 -15.63 -0.51
C TRP A 21 20.10 -14.72 -0.38
N ARG A 22 20.46 -14.06 -1.47
CA ARG A 22 21.60 -13.15 -1.53
C ARG A 22 21.10 -11.72 -1.38
N GLY A 23 22.02 -10.82 -1.02
CA GLY A 23 21.67 -9.42 -0.78
C GLY A 23 21.23 -9.15 0.66
N THR A 24 21.89 -8.19 1.30
CA THR A 24 21.56 -7.74 2.66
C THR A 24 21.14 -6.28 2.69
N SER A 25 20.48 -5.85 3.77
CA SER A 25 20.14 -4.45 4.00
C SER A 25 21.36 -3.53 3.94
N SER A 26 22.50 -3.94 4.51
CA SER A 26 23.74 -3.17 4.44
C SER A 26 24.26 -3.01 3.01
N GLN A 27 24.24 -4.08 2.21
CA GLN A 27 24.63 -4.02 0.79
C GLN A 27 23.70 -3.10 -0.01
N LEU A 28 22.38 -3.17 0.23
CA LEU A 28 21.41 -2.29 -0.42
C LEU A 28 21.62 -0.81 -0.05
N LYS A 29 21.87 -0.52 1.24
CA LYS A 29 22.16 0.84 1.73
C LYS A 29 23.41 1.43 1.04
N THR A 30 24.48 0.64 0.87
CA THR A 30 25.70 1.03 0.16
C THR A 30 25.43 1.27 -1.33
N LEU A 31 24.79 0.31 -1.99
CA LEU A 31 24.42 0.41 -3.40
C LEU A 31 23.60 1.66 -3.72
N ARG A 32 22.62 2.00 -2.88
CA ARG A 32 21.80 3.21 -3.03
C ARG A 32 22.66 4.47 -3.03
N ARG A 33 23.62 4.58 -2.10
CA ARG A 33 24.53 5.75 -2.03
C ARG A 33 25.36 5.86 -3.30
N GLU A 34 25.84 4.75 -3.83
CA GLU A 34 26.63 4.70 -5.06
C GLU A 34 25.82 5.03 -6.32
N MET A 35 24.58 4.55 -6.42
CA MET A 35 23.68 4.80 -7.57
C MET A 35 23.44 6.29 -7.82
N PHE A 36 23.38 7.09 -6.75
CA PHE A 36 22.98 8.51 -6.82
C PHE A 36 24.08 9.49 -6.35
N SER A 37 25.33 9.02 -6.24
CA SER A 37 26.48 9.84 -5.86
C SER A 37 26.88 10.84 -6.96
N ASN A 38 26.89 10.42 -8.23
CA ASN A 38 27.28 11.24 -9.38
C ASN A 38 26.06 11.75 -10.17
N ARG A 39 25.59 12.96 -9.80
CA ARG A 39 24.29 13.50 -10.22
C ARG A 39 24.23 14.23 -11.56
N LYS A 40 25.37 14.57 -12.17
CA LYS A 40 25.36 15.40 -13.39
C LYS A 40 24.53 14.71 -14.48
N GLY A 41 23.32 15.24 -14.73
CA GLY A 41 22.41 14.78 -15.79
C GLY A 41 21.24 13.86 -15.39
N ILE A 42 21.03 13.55 -14.10
CA ILE A 42 19.95 12.66 -13.63
C ILE A 42 18.65 13.44 -13.31
N ASN A 43 18.11 14.12 -14.33
CA ASN A 43 16.99 15.05 -14.14
C ASN A 43 15.61 14.45 -14.44
N SER A 44 15.54 13.28 -15.08
CA SER A 44 14.27 12.61 -15.40
C SER A 44 14.10 11.31 -14.64
N VAL A 45 12.83 10.96 -14.34
CA VAL A 45 12.45 9.67 -13.75
C VAL A 45 13.03 8.51 -14.57
N GLN A 46 12.89 8.56 -15.90
CA GLN A 46 13.42 7.53 -16.80
C GLN A 46 14.94 7.29 -16.59
N LYS A 47 15.74 8.36 -16.53
CA LYS A 47 17.19 8.23 -16.32
C LYS A 47 17.52 7.60 -14.96
N ARG A 48 16.70 7.88 -13.93
CA ARG A 48 16.86 7.28 -12.59
C ARG A 48 16.54 5.78 -12.62
N GLU A 49 15.46 5.40 -13.29
CA GLU A 49 15.10 3.99 -13.47
C GLU A 49 16.18 3.22 -14.25
N ASP A 50 16.72 3.81 -15.32
CA ASP A 50 17.78 3.21 -16.12
C ASP A 50 19.06 3.00 -15.31
N ILE A 51 19.38 3.94 -14.42
CA ILE A 51 20.51 3.83 -13.49
C ILE A 51 20.32 2.66 -12.54
N ILE A 52 19.14 2.50 -11.93
CA ILE A 52 18.85 1.38 -11.03
C ILE A 52 19.05 0.06 -11.77
N LYS A 53 18.44 -0.10 -12.95
CA LYS A 53 18.58 -1.32 -13.78
C LYS A 53 20.04 -1.57 -14.15
N LYS A 54 20.79 -0.54 -14.55
CA LYS A 54 22.20 -0.65 -14.94
C LYS A 54 23.10 -1.03 -13.76
N TYR A 55 22.90 -0.44 -12.59
CA TYR A 55 23.70 -0.73 -11.39
C TYR A 55 23.45 -2.15 -10.88
N LEU A 56 22.18 -2.57 -10.81
CA LEU A 56 21.83 -3.94 -10.41
C LEU A 56 22.45 -4.97 -11.36
N LYS A 57 22.38 -4.72 -12.68
CA LYS A 57 23.02 -5.58 -13.68
C LYS A 57 24.55 -5.59 -13.58
N LYS A 58 25.17 -4.43 -13.35
CA LYS A 58 26.64 -4.27 -13.32
C LYS A 58 27.27 -4.90 -12.09
N ASN A 59 26.69 -4.68 -10.92
CA ASN A 59 27.32 -5.06 -9.65
C ASN A 59 27.16 -6.54 -9.32
N ARG A 60 26.39 -7.33 -10.10
CA ARG A 60 26.12 -8.76 -9.86
C ARG A 60 25.64 -9.08 -8.44
N ILE A 61 25.16 -8.07 -7.71
CA ILE A 61 24.59 -8.25 -6.39
C ILE A 61 23.19 -8.78 -6.64
N GLU A 62 23.00 -10.06 -6.33
CA GLU A 62 21.73 -10.79 -6.44
C GLU A 62 20.73 -10.33 -5.36
N ILE A 63 20.46 -9.03 -5.30
CA ILE A 63 19.32 -8.49 -4.55
C ILE A 63 18.09 -8.67 -5.42
N TYR A 64 17.06 -9.29 -4.85
CA TYR A 64 15.75 -9.33 -5.48
C TYR A 64 15.23 -7.90 -5.64
N HIS A 65 14.89 -7.53 -6.88
CA HIS A 65 14.37 -6.21 -7.26
C HIS A 65 13.14 -6.36 -8.15
N LYS A 66 12.10 -5.59 -7.87
CA LYS A 66 10.91 -5.48 -8.72
C LYS A 66 10.45 -4.03 -8.79
N ALA A 67 10.19 -3.54 -10.00
CA ALA A 67 9.43 -2.30 -10.17
C ALA A 67 7.94 -2.64 -10.04
N VAL A 68 7.28 -2.07 -9.03
CA VAL A 68 5.88 -2.29 -8.75
C VAL A 68 5.11 -1.02 -9.06
N LYS A 69 4.07 -1.13 -9.89
CA LYS A 69 3.19 -0.01 -10.18
C LYS A 69 2.38 0.33 -8.93
N VAL A 70 2.55 1.54 -8.41
CA VAL A 70 1.82 1.99 -7.23
C VAL A 70 0.64 2.84 -7.67
N GLY A 71 -0.55 2.25 -7.50
CA GLY A 71 -1.81 2.86 -7.87
C GLY A 71 -2.43 3.74 -6.77
N LEU A 72 -1.73 3.94 -5.66
CA LEU A 72 -2.24 4.73 -4.54
C LEU A 72 -1.85 6.20 -4.74
N ASP A 73 -2.80 6.97 -5.27
CA ASP A 73 -2.82 8.42 -5.11
C ASP A 73 -3.87 8.79 -4.05
N TYR A 74 -3.44 9.25 -2.86
CA TYR A 74 -4.32 9.69 -1.77
C TYR A 74 -5.09 10.98 -2.09
N ASN A 75 -4.95 11.52 -3.30
CA ASN A 75 -5.81 12.60 -3.78
C ASN A 75 -7.26 12.12 -3.85
N LEU A 76 -8.12 12.84 -3.14
CA LEU A 76 -9.57 12.68 -3.18
C LEU A 76 -10.17 13.66 -4.19
N ALA A 77 -11.17 13.22 -4.94
CA ALA A 77 -11.98 14.08 -5.79
C ALA A 77 -13.46 13.93 -5.45
N MET A 78 -14.16 15.05 -5.22
CA MET A 78 -15.61 15.08 -5.09
C MET A 78 -16.27 15.34 -6.44
N LEU A 79 -17.32 14.58 -6.73
CA LEU A 79 -18.10 14.65 -7.96
C LEU A 79 -19.59 14.70 -7.63
N GLY A 80 -20.27 15.75 -8.06
CA GLY A 80 -21.74 15.80 -8.08
C GLY A 80 -22.34 14.89 -9.15
N VAL A 81 -23.39 14.14 -8.81
CA VAL A 81 -24.14 13.28 -9.71
C VAL A 81 -25.50 13.92 -10.00
N SER A 82 -25.78 14.16 -11.28
CA SER A 82 -26.99 14.87 -11.68
C SER A 82 -28.26 14.03 -11.59
N LYS A 83 -29.38 14.69 -11.20
CA LYS A 83 -30.75 14.16 -11.14
C LYS A 83 -31.21 13.52 -12.47
N LYS A 84 -30.78 14.04 -13.61
CA LYS A 84 -31.26 13.62 -14.96
C LYS A 84 -30.51 12.44 -15.58
N ASN A 85 -29.44 11.94 -14.96
CA ASN A 85 -28.65 10.84 -15.51
C ASN A 85 -29.20 9.45 -15.18
N ARG A 86 -30.33 9.33 -14.46
CA ARG A 86 -30.91 8.03 -14.12
C ARG A 86 -31.87 7.46 -15.17
N GLU A 87 -32.42 8.23 -16.12
CA GLU A 87 -33.57 7.70 -16.90
C GLU A 87 -33.64 7.93 -18.42
N ASP A 88 -32.81 8.73 -19.11
CA ASP A 88 -32.97 8.82 -20.58
C ASP A 88 -31.70 9.21 -21.38
N PRO A 89 -31.15 8.30 -22.22
CA PRO A 89 -30.03 8.56 -23.12
C PRO A 89 -30.26 9.67 -24.15
N GLN A 90 -31.51 10.12 -24.36
CA GLN A 90 -31.85 11.12 -25.38
C GLN A 90 -31.90 12.57 -24.87
N THR A 91 -31.81 12.80 -23.56
CA THR A 91 -31.91 14.15 -23.01
C THR A 91 -30.66 14.99 -23.32
N LYS A 92 -30.82 16.05 -24.12
CA LYS A 92 -29.73 17.00 -24.42
C LYS A 92 -29.30 17.71 -23.13
N LEU A 93 -28.11 17.35 -22.63
CA LEU A 93 -27.46 18.02 -21.50
C LEU A 93 -27.37 19.54 -21.71
N THR A 94 -27.65 20.30 -20.65
CA THR A 94 -27.47 21.77 -20.65
C THR A 94 -25.99 22.15 -20.75
N ARG A 95 -25.70 23.43 -21.05
CA ARG A 95 -24.32 23.91 -21.20
C ARG A 95 -23.51 23.78 -19.90
N SER A 96 -24.13 24.08 -18.75
CA SER A 96 -23.53 23.90 -17.41
C SER A 96 -23.25 22.42 -17.12
N GLN A 97 -24.20 21.53 -17.40
CA GLN A 97 -24.04 20.08 -17.20
C GLN A 97 -22.94 19.47 -18.08
N LYS A 98 -22.86 19.88 -19.35
CA LYS A 98 -21.75 19.49 -20.24
C LYS A 98 -20.42 19.97 -19.69
N GLN A 99 -20.37 21.18 -19.13
CA GLN A 99 -19.16 21.73 -18.51
C GLN A 99 -18.77 20.96 -17.25
N ILE A 100 -19.72 20.60 -16.39
CA ILE A 100 -19.50 19.75 -15.19
C ILE A 100 -18.98 18.37 -15.60
N GLN A 101 -19.61 17.69 -16.57
CA GLN A 101 -19.14 16.40 -17.07
C GLN A 101 -17.75 16.49 -17.70
N LEU A 102 -17.46 17.56 -18.46
CA LEU A 102 -16.16 17.76 -19.09
C LEU A 102 -15.07 18.06 -18.06
N LEU A 103 -15.38 18.84 -17.03
CA LEU A 103 -14.48 19.08 -15.89
C LEU A 103 -14.24 17.80 -15.10
N ALA A 104 -15.28 17.01 -14.80
CA ALA A 104 -15.17 15.71 -14.16
C ALA A 104 -14.31 14.75 -14.99
N LYS A 105 -14.55 14.65 -16.31
CA LYS A 105 -13.75 13.83 -17.23
C LYS A 105 -12.30 14.30 -17.32
N LYS A 106 -12.05 15.61 -17.32
CA LYS A 106 -10.69 16.19 -17.30
C LYS A 106 -9.98 15.93 -15.98
N ARG A 107 -10.68 16.05 -14.84
CA ARG A 107 -10.16 15.71 -13.51
C ARG A 107 -9.82 14.22 -13.42
N MET A 108 -10.74 13.34 -13.84
CA MET A 108 -10.52 11.90 -13.92
C MET A 108 -9.36 11.54 -14.85
N GLY A 109 -9.26 12.14 -16.03
CA GLY A 109 -8.14 11.90 -16.95
C GLY A 109 -6.79 12.32 -16.38
N LYS A 110 -6.73 13.46 -15.67
CA LYS A 110 -5.51 13.89 -14.95
C LYS A 110 -5.15 12.93 -13.82
N TYR A 111 -6.12 12.49 -13.04
CA TYR A 111 -5.95 11.51 -11.96
C TYR A 111 -5.44 10.17 -12.51
N SER A 112 -6.14 9.59 -13.50
CA SER A 112 -5.74 8.34 -14.15
C SER A 112 -4.34 8.41 -14.75
N LYS A 113 -3.93 9.54 -15.35
CA LYS A 113 -2.57 9.71 -15.88
C LYS A 113 -1.51 9.69 -14.76
N ARG A 114 -1.74 10.40 -13.65
CA ARG A 114 -0.81 10.43 -12.51
C ARG A 114 -0.63 9.05 -11.86
N VAL A 115 -1.73 8.33 -11.67
CA VAL A 115 -1.78 6.97 -11.11
C VAL A 115 -1.10 5.96 -12.05
N ASN A 116 -1.26 6.12 -13.36
CA ASN A 116 -0.74 5.15 -14.33
C ASN A 116 0.78 5.16 -14.51
N ASP A 117 1.44 6.28 -14.20
CA ASP A 117 2.89 6.46 -14.42
C ASP A 117 3.72 6.28 -13.12
N SER A 118 3.12 5.83 -12.02
CA SER A 118 3.76 5.72 -10.71
C SER A 118 4.33 4.32 -10.47
N TYR A 119 5.64 4.21 -10.32
CA TYR A 119 6.32 2.98 -9.92
C TYR A 119 7.13 3.21 -8.65
N LEU A 120 7.09 2.22 -7.74
CA LEU A 120 8.06 2.08 -6.66
C LEU A 120 8.99 0.93 -6.99
N HIS A 121 10.27 1.11 -6.68
CA HIS A 121 11.24 0.02 -6.75
C HIS A 121 11.25 -0.68 -5.40
N ALA A 122 10.79 -1.94 -5.39
CA ALA A 122 10.83 -2.81 -4.23
C ALA A 122 12.11 -3.64 -4.25
N PHE A 123 12.77 -3.72 -3.11
CA PHE A 123 13.95 -4.54 -2.88
C PHE A 123 13.68 -5.47 -1.71
N VAL A 124 13.97 -6.75 -1.88
CA VAL A 124 13.77 -7.76 -0.82
C VAL A 124 15.12 -8.35 -0.45
N VAL A 125 15.52 -8.11 0.79
CA VAL A 125 16.89 -8.40 1.27
C VAL A 125 16.84 -9.12 2.62
N LYS A 126 17.93 -9.80 2.99
CA LYS A 126 18.11 -10.26 4.37
C LYS A 126 18.29 -9.05 5.28
N ASN A 127 17.55 -9.02 6.39
CA ASN A 127 17.79 -8.05 7.44
C ASN A 127 19.07 -8.44 8.19
N ASP A 128 20.10 -7.61 8.07
CA ASP A 128 21.41 -7.79 8.71
C ASP A 128 21.75 -6.67 9.71
N ASP A 129 20.77 -5.83 10.06
CA ASP A 129 20.94 -4.88 11.17
C ASP A 129 21.02 -5.65 12.50
N VAL A 130 22.06 -5.33 13.28
CA VAL A 130 22.60 -6.11 14.40
C VAL A 130 21.63 -6.26 15.60
N THR A 131 20.47 -5.60 15.58
CA THR A 131 19.55 -5.51 16.72
C THR A 131 18.45 -6.58 16.77
N HIS A 132 18.22 -7.34 15.69
CA HIS A 132 17.20 -8.40 15.68
C HIS A 132 17.83 -9.75 15.33
N SER A 133 18.09 -10.56 16.36
CA SER A 133 18.82 -11.83 16.34
C SER A 133 18.10 -13.01 15.64
N ASN A 134 17.12 -12.75 14.77
CA ASN A 134 16.51 -13.79 13.94
C ASN A 134 17.11 -13.75 12.53
N ASN A 135 18.21 -14.48 12.34
CA ASN A 135 19.00 -14.65 11.10
C ASN A 135 18.23 -15.18 9.85
N ASN A 136 16.89 -15.16 9.82
CA ASN A 136 16.06 -15.80 8.80
C ASN A 136 14.83 -14.96 8.38
N GLU A 137 14.88 -13.64 8.53
CA GLU A 137 13.80 -12.74 8.13
C GLU A 137 14.23 -11.88 6.93
N LEU A 138 13.29 -11.68 5.99
CA LEU A 138 13.49 -10.81 4.85
C LEU A 138 12.90 -9.44 5.16
N ALA A 139 13.46 -8.36 4.64
CA ALA A 139 12.93 -7.02 4.74
C ALA A 139 12.60 -6.48 3.34
N ILE A 140 11.46 -5.81 3.22
CA ILE A 140 11.03 -5.14 2.00
C ILE A 140 11.35 -3.65 2.12
N PHE A 141 12.28 -3.18 1.28
CA PHE A 141 12.58 -1.77 1.14
C PHE A 141 11.93 -1.21 -0.11
N ILE A 142 11.44 0.03 -0.04
CA ILE A 142 10.94 0.74 -1.21
C ILE A 142 11.74 2.00 -1.50
N PHE A 143 11.82 2.30 -2.78
CA PHE A 143 12.49 3.47 -3.32
C PHE A 143 11.63 4.15 -4.37
N SER A 144 11.43 5.47 -4.21
CA SER A 144 10.72 6.31 -5.18
C SER A 144 11.71 7.09 -6.05
N THR A 145 11.60 6.94 -7.37
CA THR A 145 12.40 7.69 -8.35
C THR A 145 11.88 9.10 -8.60
N ARG A 146 10.75 9.48 -7.98
CA ARG A 146 10.08 10.77 -8.22
C ARG A 146 10.57 11.91 -7.35
N GLY A 147 11.40 11.64 -6.34
CA GLY A 147 12.00 12.67 -5.50
C GLY A 147 12.63 13.79 -6.32
N SER A 148 12.35 15.03 -5.95
CA SER A 148 12.94 16.22 -6.56
C SER A 148 14.22 16.66 -5.83
N THR A 149 14.32 16.36 -4.53
CA THR A 149 15.47 16.74 -3.70
C THR A 149 16.49 15.61 -3.52
N ARG A 150 17.70 15.95 -3.00
CA ARG A 150 18.72 14.95 -2.65
C ARG A 150 18.25 13.99 -1.58
N SER A 151 17.59 14.52 -0.57
CA SER A 151 17.07 13.74 0.55
C SER A 151 16.02 12.74 0.05
N GLU A 152 15.06 13.19 -0.77
CA GLU A 152 14.02 12.31 -1.33
C GLU A 152 14.60 11.21 -2.24
N LEU A 153 15.57 11.53 -3.09
CA LEU A 153 16.21 10.53 -3.96
C LEU A 153 17.18 9.59 -3.24
N LEU A 154 17.51 9.87 -1.99
CA LEU A 154 18.24 8.94 -1.13
C LEU A 154 17.30 8.31 -0.10
N SER A 155 16.04 8.74 -0.04
CA SER A 155 15.06 8.16 0.87
C SER A 155 14.76 6.74 0.43
N MET A 156 14.95 5.82 1.35
CA MET A 156 14.63 4.41 1.22
C MET A 156 14.23 3.99 2.62
N HIS A 157 13.03 3.46 2.75
CA HIS A 157 12.52 3.00 4.04
C HIS A 157 12.12 1.54 3.93
N SER A 158 12.26 0.84 5.05
CA SER A 158 11.69 -0.49 5.22
C SER A 158 10.18 -0.33 5.31
N VAL A 159 9.44 -1.03 4.46
CA VAL A 159 7.98 -1.08 4.55
C VAL A 159 7.57 -2.08 5.60
N THR A 160 8.18 -3.27 5.56
CA THR A 160 7.85 -4.35 6.49
C THR A 160 8.92 -5.44 6.46
N GLY A 161 9.12 -6.10 7.61
CA GLY A 161 9.76 -7.40 7.70
C GLY A 161 8.81 -8.53 7.28
N VAL A 162 9.38 -9.62 6.78
CA VAL A 162 8.66 -10.83 6.37
C VAL A 162 9.18 -11.98 7.19
N SER A 163 8.34 -12.46 8.10
CA SER A 163 8.67 -13.61 8.92
C SER A 163 8.81 -14.86 8.06
N ARG A 164 9.65 -15.79 8.53
CA ARG A 164 9.76 -17.12 7.96
C ARG A 164 8.40 -17.83 7.91
N HIS A 165 7.59 -17.71 8.96
CA HIS A 165 6.28 -18.36 9.02
C HIS A 165 5.34 -17.89 7.91
N CYS A 166 5.33 -16.59 7.61
CA CYS A 166 4.56 -16.03 6.50
C CYS A 166 4.93 -16.68 5.16
N LEU A 167 6.23 -16.81 4.87
CA LEU A 167 6.72 -17.49 3.67
C LEU A 167 6.32 -18.97 3.63
N GLU A 168 6.40 -19.67 4.76
CA GLU A 168 6.00 -21.08 4.87
C GLU A 168 4.52 -21.26 4.54
N ARG A 169 3.65 -20.39 5.06
CA ARG A 169 2.21 -20.44 4.75
C ARG A 169 1.91 -20.16 3.28
N LEU A 170 2.58 -19.17 2.68
CA LEU A 170 2.45 -18.87 1.25
C LEU A 170 2.87 -20.06 0.40
N VAL A 171 4.05 -20.63 0.67
CA VAL A 171 4.57 -21.79 -0.07
C VAL A 171 3.64 -23.00 0.07
N GLN A 172 3.21 -23.28 1.30
CA GLN A 172 2.36 -24.42 1.62
C GLN A 172 1.02 -24.33 0.89
N ARG A 173 0.32 -23.21 1.06
CA ARG A 173 -1.09 -23.06 0.69
C ARG A 173 -1.30 -22.70 -0.77
N ASN A 174 -0.31 -22.09 -1.43
CA ASN A 174 -0.33 -21.84 -2.88
C ASN A 174 0.44 -22.89 -3.70
N ASN A 175 0.95 -23.94 -3.05
CA ASN A 175 1.74 -24.99 -3.72
C ASN A 175 2.94 -24.44 -4.52
N LEU A 176 3.69 -23.51 -3.90
CA LEU A 176 4.79 -22.80 -4.56
C LEU A 176 6.07 -23.63 -4.56
N LYS A 177 6.89 -23.45 -5.59
CA LYS A 177 8.14 -24.21 -5.76
C LYS A 177 9.34 -23.56 -5.11
N ASN A 178 9.26 -22.26 -4.85
CA ASN A 178 10.34 -21.46 -4.29
C ASN A 178 9.80 -20.23 -3.55
N ILE A 179 10.65 -19.60 -2.72
CA ILE A 179 10.24 -18.39 -1.99
C ILE A 179 10.11 -17.14 -2.86
N GLY A 180 10.69 -17.12 -4.07
CA GLY A 180 10.53 -16.02 -5.01
C GLY A 180 9.07 -15.83 -5.43
N GLU A 181 8.36 -16.93 -5.73
CA GLU A 181 6.92 -16.92 -6.01
C GLU A 181 6.10 -16.39 -4.82
N ALA A 182 6.51 -16.71 -3.58
CA ALA A 182 5.87 -16.17 -2.37
C ALA A 182 6.08 -14.66 -2.24
N ILE A 183 7.28 -14.18 -2.57
CA ILE A 183 7.60 -12.75 -2.61
C ILE A 183 6.80 -12.03 -3.71
N GLU A 184 6.61 -12.64 -4.88
CA GLU A 184 5.76 -12.09 -5.95
C GLU A 184 4.33 -11.84 -5.45
N GLU A 185 3.77 -12.79 -4.70
CA GLU A 185 2.44 -12.67 -4.10
C GLU A 185 2.39 -11.54 -3.06
N ILE A 186 3.41 -11.43 -2.20
CA ILE A 186 3.50 -10.31 -1.23
C ILE A 186 3.57 -8.96 -1.95
N LEU A 187 4.44 -8.85 -2.96
CA LEU A 187 4.65 -7.61 -3.70
C LEU A 187 3.48 -7.22 -4.59
N SER A 188 2.56 -8.15 -4.91
CA SER A 188 1.27 -7.81 -5.53
C SER A 188 0.45 -6.82 -4.68
N SER A 189 0.70 -6.82 -3.37
CA SER A 189 0.01 -6.01 -2.36
C SER A 189 0.82 -4.80 -1.91
N LEU A 190 1.97 -4.54 -2.54
CA LEU A 190 2.93 -3.53 -2.05
C LEU A 190 2.30 -2.16 -1.87
N LYS A 191 1.40 -1.76 -2.78
CA LYS A 191 0.68 -0.49 -2.64
C LYS A 191 -0.06 -0.44 -1.30
N TRP A 192 -0.83 -1.48 -0.98
CA TRP A 192 -1.58 -1.56 0.27
C TRP A 192 -0.67 -1.56 1.50
N LEU A 193 0.46 -2.27 1.41
CA LEU A 193 1.49 -2.28 2.47
C LEU A 193 2.13 -0.91 2.69
N GLU A 194 2.51 -0.22 1.62
CA GLU A 194 3.09 1.13 1.67
C GLU A 194 2.10 2.12 2.26
N GLY A 195 0.84 2.05 1.85
CA GLY A 195 -0.19 2.92 2.40
C GLY A 195 -0.52 2.66 3.84
N SER A 196 -0.56 1.40 4.25
CA SER A 196 -0.60 1.05 5.67
C SER A 196 0.59 1.62 6.43
N GLY A 197 1.82 1.42 5.94
CA GLY A 197 3.02 1.96 6.60
C GLY A 197 3.00 3.48 6.74
N SER A 198 2.65 4.21 5.68
CA SER A 198 2.56 5.68 5.70
C SER A 198 1.50 6.18 6.67
N GLU A 199 0.36 5.51 6.71
CA GLU A 199 -0.77 5.86 7.56
C GLU A 199 -0.47 5.58 9.04
N LEU A 200 0.14 4.43 9.34
CA LEU A 200 0.56 4.05 10.68
C LEU A 200 1.63 4.98 11.26
N ALA A 201 2.56 5.45 10.42
CA ALA A 201 3.58 6.42 10.82
C ALA A 201 2.99 7.77 11.31
N GLY A 202 1.77 8.11 10.89
CA GLY A 202 1.03 9.29 11.37
C GLY A 202 0.15 9.02 12.60
N ARG A 203 -0.12 7.76 12.94
CA ARG A 203 -0.90 7.40 14.13
C ARG A 203 -0.10 7.67 15.40
N ASP A 204 -0.79 8.08 16.47
CA ASP A 204 -0.19 8.14 17.80
C ASP A 204 0.33 6.74 18.22
N PRO A 205 1.64 6.56 18.46
CA PRO A 205 2.21 5.29 18.88
C PRO A 205 1.62 4.75 20.19
N ASN A 206 1.04 5.62 21.03
CA ASN A 206 0.44 5.23 22.32
C ASN A 206 -0.99 4.72 22.19
N PHE A 207 -1.65 4.91 21.04
CA PHE A 207 -3.06 4.56 20.87
C PHE A 207 -3.33 3.06 21.03
N TYR A 208 -2.36 2.19 20.71
CA TYR A 208 -2.55 0.73 20.64
C TYR A 208 -1.90 -0.06 21.78
N GLY A 209 -1.24 0.62 22.72
CA GLY A 209 -0.51 -0.03 23.81
C GLY A 209 0.56 -1.02 23.32
N GLU A 210 0.95 -1.98 24.17
CA GLU A 210 1.98 -2.97 23.86
C GLU A 210 1.53 -4.04 22.84
N GLU A 211 0.22 -4.26 22.68
CA GLU A 211 -0.32 -5.32 21.81
C GLU A 211 -0.18 -5.00 20.31
N GLY A 212 0.05 -3.73 19.97
CA GLY A 212 0.24 -3.28 18.60
C GLY A 212 -1.03 -3.34 17.74
N ILE A 213 -0.86 -3.09 16.43
CA ILE A 213 -1.95 -3.13 15.44
C ILE A 213 -1.85 -4.41 14.65
N LYS A 214 -3.00 -5.05 14.40
CA LYS A 214 -3.11 -6.19 13.48
C LYS A 214 -4.03 -5.82 12.34
N ARG A 215 -3.56 -5.98 11.10
CA ARG A 215 -4.35 -5.71 9.89
C ARG A 215 -4.10 -6.78 8.84
N HIS A 216 -5.18 -7.28 8.25
CA HIS A 216 -5.10 -8.12 7.06
C HIS A 216 -5.00 -7.23 5.81
N ILE A 217 -3.94 -7.45 5.03
CA ILE A 217 -3.64 -6.76 3.78
C ILE A 217 -3.98 -7.70 2.62
N PRO A 218 -4.92 -7.33 1.73
CA PRO A 218 -5.38 -8.22 0.69
C PRO A 218 -4.31 -8.43 -0.37
N THR A 219 -4.16 -9.68 -0.79
CA THR A 219 -3.29 -10.15 -1.87
C THR A 219 -4.12 -10.64 -3.05
N SER A 220 -3.50 -11.28 -4.05
CA SER A 220 -4.24 -11.79 -5.20
C SER A 220 -5.01 -13.07 -4.86
N GLU A 221 -4.45 -13.90 -3.98
CA GLU A 221 -4.99 -15.22 -3.60
C GLU A 221 -5.41 -15.33 -2.12
N GLY A 222 -5.27 -14.27 -1.33
CA GLY A 222 -5.57 -14.32 0.10
C GLY A 222 -5.32 -13.00 0.82
N ALA A 223 -4.85 -13.06 2.07
CA ALA A 223 -4.48 -11.87 2.83
C ALA A 223 -3.26 -12.09 3.74
N LEU A 224 -2.40 -11.09 3.83
CA LEU A 224 -1.24 -11.04 4.74
C LEU A 224 -1.66 -10.44 6.07
N LEU A 225 -1.24 -11.03 7.19
CA LEU A 225 -1.38 -10.39 8.49
C LEU A 225 -0.16 -9.50 8.74
N LEU A 226 -0.38 -8.19 8.68
CA LEU A 226 0.54 -7.17 9.12
C LEU A 226 0.36 -6.95 10.63
N VAL A 227 1.46 -7.03 11.37
CA VAL A 227 1.51 -6.69 12.79
C VAL A 227 2.45 -5.51 12.96
N THR A 228 1.98 -4.47 13.63
CA THR A 228 2.76 -3.28 13.93
C THR A 228 2.96 -3.15 15.42
N THR A 229 4.21 -3.14 15.87
CA THR A 229 4.57 -3.02 17.28
C THR A 229 5.28 -1.69 17.52
N SER A 230 4.98 -1.06 18.66
CA SER A 230 5.71 0.11 19.13
C SER A 230 6.97 -0.36 19.86
N ILE A 231 8.13 0.08 19.39
CA ILE A 231 9.42 -0.14 20.04
C ILE A 231 9.72 1.11 20.87
N PRO A 232 9.78 0.98 22.21
CA PRO A 232 10.17 2.09 23.07
C PRO A 232 11.57 2.57 22.70
N ASN A 233 11.73 3.88 22.53
CA ASN A 233 13.04 4.51 22.38
C ASN A 233 13.30 5.36 23.63
N PRO A 234 14.35 5.08 24.42
CA PRO A 234 14.63 5.84 25.65
C PRO A 234 14.93 7.32 25.40
N ASN A 235 15.41 7.67 24.21
CA ASN A 235 15.93 8.99 23.88
C ASN A 235 15.11 9.73 22.81
N ASP A 236 14.04 9.13 22.28
CA ASP A 236 13.24 9.69 21.20
C ASP A 236 11.80 9.17 21.27
N LYS A 237 10.93 9.61 20.36
CA LYS A 237 9.60 9.01 20.19
C LYS A 237 9.71 7.51 19.92
N PRO A 238 8.78 6.69 20.45
CA PRO A 238 8.70 5.28 20.10
C PRO A 238 8.67 5.09 18.58
N THR A 239 9.44 4.12 18.10
CA THR A 239 9.50 3.79 16.68
C THR A 239 8.56 2.62 16.40
N GLN A 240 7.87 2.63 15.27
CA GLN A 240 7.00 1.52 14.88
C GLN A 240 7.75 0.53 13.99
N GLU A 241 7.60 -0.76 14.27
CA GLU A 241 8.08 -1.84 13.42
C GLU A 241 6.90 -2.61 12.83
N CYS A 242 6.92 -2.85 11.52
CA CYS A 242 5.86 -3.54 10.79
C CYS A 242 6.36 -4.90 10.30
N ASN A 243 5.67 -5.98 10.67
CA ASN A 243 6.06 -7.34 10.33
C ASN A 243 4.89 -8.14 9.72
N LEU A 244 5.13 -8.80 8.60
CA LEU A 244 4.24 -9.80 8.02
C LEU A 244 4.44 -11.13 8.73
N VAL A 245 3.50 -11.49 9.59
CA VAL A 245 3.63 -12.66 10.48
C VAL A 245 3.01 -13.93 9.90
N THR A 246 1.96 -13.81 9.08
CA THR A 246 1.30 -14.94 8.45
C THR A 246 0.56 -14.54 7.18
N TRP A 247 0.08 -15.53 6.45
CA TRP A 247 -0.77 -15.37 5.27
C TRP A 247 -1.89 -16.40 5.28
N ILE A 248 -3.10 -15.98 4.95
CA ILE A 248 -4.31 -16.81 4.88
C ILE A 248 -4.83 -16.87 3.44
N HIS A 249 -5.15 -18.08 2.97
CA HIS A 249 -5.71 -18.28 1.64
C HIS A 249 -7.19 -17.87 1.63
N LYS A 250 -7.69 -17.32 0.52
CA LYS A 250 -9.09 -16.86 0.40
C LYS A 250 -10.12 -17.95 0.69
N ASP A 251 -9.83 -19.20 0.31
CA ASP A 251 -10.67 -20.38 0.61
C ASP A 251 -10.86 -20.64 2.11
N GLN A 252 -10.03 -20.04 2.98
CA GLN A 252 -10.14 -20.20 4.44
C GLN A 252 -11.00 -19.10 5.07
N PHE A 253 -11.43 -18.10 4.31
CA PHE A 253 -12.22 -16.99 4.84
C PHE A 253 -13.61 -17.49 5.21
N LYS A 254 -14.13 -17.01 6.34
CA LYS A 254 -15.53 -17.31 6.70
C LYS A 254 -16.48 -16.69 5.68
N LYS A 255 -17.59 -17.39 5.41
CA LYS A 255 -18.64 -16.91 4.51
C LYS A 255 -19.13 -15.53 4.94
N GLY A 256 -19.20 -14.59 4.00
CA GLY A 256 -19.61 -13.20 4.25
C GLY A 256 -18.46 -12.26 4.64
N GLN A 257 -17.22 -12.75 4.75
CA GLN A 257 -16.02 -11.93 4.92
C GLN A 257 -15.20 -11.77 3.64
N GLU A 258 -15.87 -11.88 2.49
CA GLU A 258 -15.31 -11.54 1.19
C GLU A 258 -15.11 -10.02 1.12
N VAL A 259 -14.07 -9.51 1.77
CA VAL A 259 -13.71 -8.09 1.74
C VAL A 259 -13.37 -7.74 0.29
N THR A 260 -14.14 -6.83 -0.30
CA THR A 260 -13.87 -6.42 -1.67
C THR A 260 -12.68 -5.46 -1.68
N LYS A 261 -12.01 -5.34 -2.84
CA LYS A 261 -10.98 -4.32 -3.04
C LYS A 261 -11.51 -2.90 -2.81
N SER A 262 -12.82 -2.69 -2.99
CA SER A 262 -13.48 -1.40 -2.75
C SER A 262 -13.54 -1.07 -1.26
N ASP A 263 -13.91 -2.03 -0.42
CA ASP A 263 -13.98 -1.84 1.03
C ASP A 263 -12.60 -1.52 1.60
N PHE A 264 -11.58 -2.27 1.17
CA PHE A 264 -10.20 -2.04 1.58
C PHE A 264 -9.72 -0.63 1.20
N VAL A 265 -10.04 -0.18 -0.01
CA VAL A 265 -9.71 1.17 -0.49
C VAL A 265 -10.37 2.25 0.37
N PHE A 266 -11.64 2.08 0.70
CA PHE A 266 -12.38 3.05 1.51
C PHE A 266 -11.73 3.24 2.87
N ALA A 267 -11.56 2.15 3.62
CA ALA A 267 -11.01 2.21 4.96
C ALA A 267 -9.53 2.64 4.98
N GLN A 268 -8.73 2.24 3.98
CA GLN A 268 -7.36 2.72 3.89
C GLN A 268 -7.32 4.24 3.72
N MET A 269 -8.23 4.82 2.94
CA MET A 269 -8.33 6.26 2.78
C MET A 269 -8.83 6.95 4.05
N VAL A 270 -9.87 6.41 4.71
CA VAL A 270 -10.34 6.91 6.01
C VAL A 270 -9.19 6.95 7.01
N ASN A 271 -8.48 5.84 7.16
CA ASN A 271 -7.34 5.74 8.06
C ASN A 271 -6.24 6.73 7.71
N HIS A 272 -5.92 6.91 6.42
CA HIS A 272 -4.92 7.89 5.98
C HIS A 272 -5.28 9.32 6.42
N TYR A 273 -6.54 9.73 6.26
CA TYR A 273 -7.01 11.04 6.71
C TYR A 273 -7.02 11.17 8.23
N LEU A 274 -7.42 10.12 8.95
CA LEU A 274 -7.42 10.11 10.42
C LEU A 274 -6.00 10.28 11.01
N SER A 275 -4.98 9.81 10.29
CA SER A 275 -3.57 9.99 10.64
C SER A 275 -2.98 11.34 10.22
N ASP A 276 -3.76 12.23 9.58
CA ASP A 276 -3.29 13.57 9.21
C ASP A 276 -3.40 14.52 10.42
N PRO A 277 -2.32 15.25 10.78
CA PRO A 277 -2.35 16.21 11.90
C PRO A 277 -3.35 17.36 11.70
N ASN A 278 -3.81 17.62 10.48
CA ASN A 278 -4.79 18.64 10.13
C ASN A 278 -6.17 18.04 9.81
N LEU A 279 -6.51 16.86 10.38
CA LEU A 279 -7.79 16.19 10.16
C LEU A 279 -8.99 17.13 10.23
N ASP A 280 -9.08 17.96 11.28
CA ASP A 280 -10.23 18.84 11.52
C ASP A 280 -10.44 19.82 10.36
N ALA A 281 -9.38 20.52 9.95
CA ALA A 281 -9.42 21.45 8.82
C ALA A 281 -9.79 20.76 7.51
N ARG A 282 -9.33 19.51 7.31
CA ARG A 282 -9.66 18.71 6.12
C ARG A 282 -11.11 18.27 6.13
N VAL A 283 -11.65 17.84 7.27
CA VAL A 283 -13.07 17.45 7.40
C VAL A 283 -13.96 18.65 7.12
N ASP A 284 -13.62 19.83 7.65
CA ASP A 284 -14.36 21.06 7.37
C ASP A 284 -14.32 21.45 5.89
N GLU A 285 -13.16 21.34 5.24
CA GLU A 285 -13.04 21.57 3.79
C GLU A 285 -13.89 20.58 2.98
N LEU A 286 -13.86 19.29 3.35
CA LEU A 286 -14.66 18.26 2.70
C LEU A 286 -16.15 18.52 2.87
N ARG A 287 -16.59 18.88 4.08
CA ARG A 287 -18.00 19.19 4.35
C ARG A 287 -18.47 20.40 3.57
N LYS A 288 -17.68 21.48 3.58
CA LYS A 288 -17.97 22.69 2.79
C LYS A 288 -18.11 22.37 1.30
N ASN A 289 -17.19 21.59 0.74
CA ASN A 289 -17.25 21.19 -0.67
C ASN A 289 -18.47 20.30 -0.98
N TYR A 290 -18.85 19.41 -0.05
CA TYR A 290 -20.04 18.57 -0.15
C TYR A 290 -21.32 19.42 -0.18
N GLU A 291 -21.44 20.36 0.75
CA GLU A 291 -22.58 21.29 0.84
C GLU A 291 -22.67 22.18 -0.40
N GLU A 292 -21.56 22.77 -0.86
CA GLU A 292 -21.52 23.59 -2.08
C GLU A 292 -21.99 22.82 -3.33
N LEU A 293 -21.64 21.53 -3.45
CA LEU A 293 -22.08 20.68 -4.55
C LEU A 293 -23.55 20.29 -4.44
N LEU A 294 -24.09 20.12 -3.23
CA LEU A 294 -25.50 19.81 -3.03
C LEU A 294 -26.44 21.01 -3.26
N LEU A 295 -25.93 22.24 -3.12
CA LEU A 295 -26.71 23.45 -3.41
C LEU A 295 -27.04 23.62 -4.90
N ASP A 296 -26.36 22.90 -5.79
CA ASP A 296 -26.72 22.88 -7.22
C ASP A 296 -28.01 22.07 -7.42
N GLU A 297 -29.07 22.75 -7.86
CA GLU A 297 -30.40 22.14 -8.08
C GLU A 297 -30.37 20.92 -9.01
N ASP A 298 -29.37 20.80 -9.88
CA ASP A 298 -29.22 19.67 -10.80
C ASP A 298 -28.55 18.44 -10.17
N ILE A 299 -27.98 18.53 -8.96
CA ILE A 299 -27.25 17.45 -8.27
C ILE A 299 -28.18 16.73 -7.27
N ASN A 300 -28.14 15.39 -7.24
CA ASN A 300 -28.90 14.56 -6.30
C ASN A 300 -28.03 13.86 -5.25
N ASP A 301 -26.76 13.64 -5.57
CA ASP A 301 -25.83 12.88 -4.75
C ASP A 301 -24.41 13.38 -5.03
N VAL A 302 -23.54 13.28 -4.03
CA VAL A 302 -22.13 13.66 -4.15
C VAL A 302 -21.29 12.44 -3.82
N LEU A 303 -20.38 12.11 -4.73
CA LEU A 303 -19.50 10.96 -4.61
C LEU A 303 -18.07 11.41 -4.38
N VAL A 304 -17.35 10.72 -3.52
CA VAL A 304 -15.88 10.77 -3.45
C VAL A 304 -15.29 9.69 -4.33
N VAL A 305 -14.30 10.05 -5.14
CA VAL A 305 -13.56 9.12 -5.98
C VAL A 305 -12.20 8.85 -5.35
N ILE A 306 -11.96 7.57 -5.06
CA ILE A 306 -10.73 7.08 -4.46
C ILE A 306 -10.25 5.87 -5.27
N HIS A 307 -9.07 5.98 -5.87
CA HIS A 307 -8.46 4.94 -6.73
C HIS A 307 -9.39 4.38 -7.83
N GLY A 308 -10.27 5.23 -8.37
CA GLY A 308 -11.24 4.85 -9.39
C GLY A 308 -12.53 4.21 -8.87
N TYR A 309 -12.60 3.90 -7.57
CA TYR A 309 -13.83 3.53 -6.87
C TYR A 309 -14.60 4.80 -6.48
N ARG A 310 -15.92 4.68 -6.38
CA ARG A 310 -16.83 5.78 -6.04
C ARG A 310 -17.56 5.42 -4.76
N PHE A 311 -17.53 6.31 -3.79
CA PHE A 311 -18.20 6.16 -2.51
C PHE A 311 -19.11 7.36 -2.27
N ASN A 312 -20.18 7.19 -1.51
CA ASN A 312 -21.01 8.31 -1.09
C ASN A 312 -20.18 9.25 -0.19
N ALA A 313 -20.21 10.55 -0.48
CA ALA A 313 -19.37 11.53 0.20
C ALA A 313 -19.79 11.74 1.66
N GLU A 314 -21.09 11.72 1.95
CA GLU A 314 -21.62 11.86 3.30
C GLU A 314 -21.14 10.71 4.20
N GLN A 315 -21.23 9.46 3.72
CA GLN A 315 -20.71 8.30 4.43
C GLN A 315 -19.21 8.39 4.71
N PHE A 316 -18.43 8.90 3.76
CA PHE A 316 -17.00 9.11 3.95
C PHE A 316 -16.71 10.18 5.02
N ILE A 317 -17.41 11.31 4.97
CA ILE A 317 -17.28 12.40 5.96
C ILE A 317 -17.68 11.90 7.36
N LEU A 318 -18.81 11.20 7.48
CA LEU A 318 -19.27 10.61 8.74
C LEU A 318 -18.26 9.60 9.31
N ALA A 319 -17.60 8.81 8.45
CA ALA A 319 -16.55 7.90 8.88
C ALA A 319 -15.35 8.66 9.48
N LEU A 320 -14.92 9.76 8.87
CA LEU A 320 -13.85 10.62 9.42
C LEU A 320 -14.25 11.24 10.77
N GLU A 321 -15.48 11.72 10.88
CA GLU A 321 -16.01 12.34 12.10
C GLU A 321 -16.16 11.39 13.27
N SER A 322 -16.36 10.10 12.99
CA SER A 322 -16.37 9.08 14.03
C SER A 322 -15.04 8.98 14.77
N ARG A 323 -13.94 9.48 14.18
CA ARG A 323 -12.55 9.38 14.68
C ARG A 323 -12.13 7.95 15.02
N LYS A 324 -12.76 6.96 14.39
CA LYS A 324 -12.45 5.54 14.58
C LYS A 324 -11.72 5.00 13.36
N TYR A 325 -10.53 4.46 13.59
CA TYR A 325 -9.81 3.71 12.58
C TYR A 325 -10.59 2.47 12.15
N LEU A 326 -10.52 2.17 10.86
CA LEU A 326 -11.15 1.03 10.21
C LEU A 326 -10.06 -0.02 9.93
N ASP A 327 -9.71 -0.80 10.95
CA ASP A 327 -8.73 -1.87 10.82
C ASP A 327 -9.39 -3.18 10.35
N PHE A 328 -8.80 -3.82 9.34
CA PHE A 328 -9.33 -5.04 8.75
C PHE A 328 -8.81 -6.28 9.46
N LEU A 329 -9.72 -7.03 10.06
CA LEU A 329 -9.46 -8.37 10.53
C LEU A 329 -10.37 -9.35 9.81
N ILE A 330 -9.76 -10.35 9.18
CA ILE A 330 -10.47 -11.46 8.53
C ILE A 330 -10.48 -12.60 9.53
N ASP A 331 -11.67 -13.09 9.87
CA ASP A 331 -11.85 -14.37 10.52
C ASP A 331 -11.71 -15.50 9.49
N PHE A 332 -11.02 -16.54 9.90
CA PHE A 332 -10.79 -17.69 9.06
C PHE A 332 -11.02 -18.96 9.86
N ASP A 333 -11.45 -20.01 9.16
CA ASP A 333 -11.53 -21.32 9.77
C ASP A 333 -10.12 -21.90 9.86
N LYS A 334 -9.82 -22.52 11.01
CA LYS A 334 -8.61 -23.33 11.13
C LYS A 334 -8.79 -24.53 10.20
N ALA A 335 -8.10 -24.50 9.07
CA ALA A 335 -7.93 -25.66 8.22
C ALA A 335 -7.06 -26.71 8.93
#